data_AF-A0A7J3N027-F1
#
_entry.id   AF-A0A7J3N027-F1
#
_cell.length_a   1.000
_cell.length_b   1.000
_cell.length_c   1.000
_cell.angle_alpha   90.00
_cell.angle_beta   90.00
_cell.angle_gamma   90.00
#
_symmetry.space_group_name_H-M   'P 1'
#
loop_
_entity.id
_entity.type
_entity.pdbx_description
1 polymer ?
#
loop_
_entity_poly.entity_id
_entity_poly.type
_entity_poly.pdbx_seq_one_letter_code
_entity_poly.pdbx_strand_id
1 'polypeptide(L)'
;MVAGHQPIVLILSKIITDLDIVEIIDGNNFDFRIVVQKVGYIYQKIGQDLELRFGWFSLGPYSKSLQNLYSAIATTIEGIRRGDIDPSMELDSDTQMAIKNVIEFLEEFRSRVGTLDPKSLEVLASLIMVCSDIYPKPVDPVEELLKKKKNLSREFVKNVWRFLVDKDICG
;
A
#
# COMPACT_ATOMS: atom_id res chain seq x y z
N MET A 1 7.99 -24.45 18.66
CA MET A 1 7.75 -22.99 18.61
C MET A 1 7.86 -22.60 17.15
N VAL A 2 6.73 -22.39 16.48
CA VAL A 2 6.74 -21.84 15.12
C VAL A 2 7.27 -20.41 15.26
N ALA A 3 8.34 -20.08 14.54
CA ALA A 3 8.85 -18.71 14.53
C ALA A 3 7.71 -17.83 13.99
N GLY A 4 7.08 -17.03 14.86
CA GLY A 4 5.98 -16.17 14.47
C GLY A 4 6.45 -15.22 13.37
N HIS A 5 5.64 -15.08 12.32
CA HIS A 5 5.93 -14.10 11.29
C HIS A 5 5.83 -12.69 11.90
N GLN A 6 6.66 -11.75 11.45
CA GLN A 6 6.52 -10.36 11.89
C GLN A 6 5.11 -9.87 11.51
N PRO A 7 4.34 -9.20 12.40
CA PRO A 7 2.96 -8.81 12.11
C PRO A 7 2.80 -8.04 10.79
N ILE A 8 3.73 -7.12 10.48
CA ILE A 8 3.78 -6.40 9.21
C ILE A 8 3.84 -7.33 7.99
N VAL A 9 4.58 -8.42 8.06
CA VAL A 9 4.70 -9.39 6.96
C VAL A 9 3.35 -10.05 6.72
N LEU A 10 2.68 -10.53 7.77
CA LEU A 10 1.36 -11.16 7.66
C LEU A 10 0.30 -10.18 7.16
N ILE A 11 0.26 -8.96 7.70
CA ILE A 11 -0.71 -7.92 7.31
C ILE A 11 -0.60 -7.63 5.82
N LEU A 12 0.61 -7.33 5.34
CA LEU A 12 0.80 -6.96 3.92
C LEU A 12 0.62 -8.16 3.01
N SER A 13 1.12 -9.34 3.38
CA SER A 13 0.89 -10.56 2.63
C SER A 13 -0.59 -10.87 2.49
N LYS A 14 -1.39 -10.72 3.56
CA LYS A 14 -2.84 -10.93 3.51
C LYS A 14 -3.52 -9.95 2.56
N ILE A 15 -3.29 -8.64 2.72
CA ILE A 15 -3.94 -7.62 1.88
C ILE A 15 -3.60 -7.82 0.40
N ILE A 16 -2.32 -8.05 0.08
CA ILE A 16 -1.87 -8.25 -1.31
C ILE A 16 -2.46 -9.53 -1.89
N THR A 17 -2.54 -10.61 -1.10
CA THR A 17 -3.15 -11.87 -1.53
C THR A 17 -4.64 -11.69 -1.81
N ASP A 18 -5.39 -11.06 -0.90
CA ASP A 18 -6.84 -10.94 -0.99
C ASP A 18 -7.28 -10.01 -2.14
N LEU A 19 -6.48 -9.00 -2.48
CA LEU A 19 -6.78 -8.05 -3.56
C LEU A 19 -6.35 -8.54 -4.95
N ASP A 20 -5.48 -9.56 -5.01
CA ASP A 20 -4.88 -10.11 -6.24
C ASP A 20 -4.32 -9.02 -7.17
N ILE A 21 -3.49 -8.13 -6.62
CA ILE A 21 -2.98 -6.90 -7.28
C ILE A 21 -1.58 -7.04 -7.87
N VAL A 22 -0.96 -8.23 -7.78
CA VAL A 22 0.38 -8.47 -8.30
C VAL A 22 0.45 -9.73 -9.14
N GLU A 23 0.90 -9.58 -10.38
CA GLU A 23 1.13 -10.70 -11.31
C GLU A 23 2.37 -11.52 -10.93
N ILE A 24 3.45 -10.86 -10.47
CA ILE A 24 4.75 -11.49 -10.17
C ILE A 24 5.13 -11.24 -8.71
N ILE A 25 5.08 -12.29 -7.89
CA ILE A 25 5.49 -12.24 -6.48
C ILE A 25 6.98 -12.55 -6.37
N ASP A 26 7.80 -11.51 -6.46
CA ASP A 26 9.24 -11.59 -6.26
C ASP A 26 9.74 -10.32 -5.59
N GLY A 27 10.49 -10.46 -4.49
CA GLY A 27 11.09 -9.32 -3.79
C GLY A 27 12.09 -8.51 -4.61
N ASN A 28 12.54 -9.02 -5.77
CA ASN A 28 13.35 -8.29 -6.74
C ASN A 28 12.52 -7.59 -7.83
N ASN A 29 11.27 -8.01 -8.03
CA ASN A 29 10.38 -7.41 -9.01
C ASN A 29 10.07 -5.95 -8.60
N PHE A 30 10.13 -5.04 -9.56
CA PHE A 30 9.94 -3.61 -9.30
C PHE A 30 8.51 -3.28 -8.87
N ASP A 31 7.52 -3.80 -9.60
CA ASP A 31 6.10 -3.55 -9.37
C ASP A 31 5.63 -4.16 -8.05
N PHE A 32 6.07 -5.38 -7.72
CA PHE A 32 5.80 -6.01 -6.42
C PHE A 32 6.27 -5.12 -5.26
N ARG A 33 7.50 -4.58 -5.34
CA ARG A 33 8.03 -3.70 -4.30
C ARG A 33 7.26 -2.39 -4.18
N ILE A 34 6.80 -1.82 -5.30
CA ILE A 34 5.90 -0.65 -5.27
C ILE A 34 4.62 -1.02 -4.52
N VAL A 35 3.97 -2.11 -4.91
CA VAL A 35 2.71 -2.54 -4.30
C VAL A 35 2.87 -2.74 -2.80
N VAL A 36 3.91 -3.47 -2.36
CA VAL A 36 4.19 -3.67 -0.93
C VAL A 36 4.33 -2.34 -0.19
N GLN A 37 5.14 -1.41 -0.70
CA GLN A 37 5.34 -0.11 -0.05
C GLN A 37 4.06 0.71 0.02
N LYS A 38 3.29 0.76 -1.08
CA LYS A 38 2.12 1.62 -1.15
C LYS A 38 0.95 1.05 -0.36
N VAL A 39 0.71 -0.25 -0.42
CA VAL A 39 -0.25 -0.92 0.44
C VAL A 39 0.12 -0.74 1.91
N GLY A 40 1.40 -0.90 2.28
CA GLY A 40 1.83 -0.69 3.66
C GLY A 40 1.62 0.74 4.15
N TYR A 41 1.90 1.73 3.32
CA TYR A 41 1.63 3.12 3.68
C TYR A 41 0.13 3.44 3.78
N ILE A 42 -0.68 2.92 2.85
CA ILE A 42 -2.14 3.11 2.88
C ILE A 42 -2.73 2.45 4.14
N TYR A 43 -2.30 1.23 4.46
CA TYR A 43 -2.69 0.55 5.69
C TYR A 43 -2.31 1.38 6.93
N GLN A 44 -1.10 1.95 6.96
CA GLN A 44 -0.68 2.81 8.07
C GLN A 44 -1.57 4.03 8.28
N LYS A 45 -2.17 4.56 7.21
CA LYS A 45 -2.98 5.78 7.28
C LYS A 45 -4.46 5.53 7.59
N ILE A 46 -4.95 4.33 7.28
CA ILE A 46 -6.38 4.00 7.36
C ILE A 46 -6.65 2.93 8.42
N GLY A 47 -5.68 2.04 8.66
CA GLY A 47 -5.73 0.95 9.62
C GLY A 47 -4.94 1.29 10.89
N GLN A 48 -3.76 0.69 11.03
CA GLN A 48 -2.93 0.81 12.24
C GLN A 48 -1.52 1.29 11.89
N ASP A 49 -0.88 2.02 12.81
CA ASP A 49 0.47 2.53 12.59
C ASP A 49 1.50 1.38 12.52
N LEU A 50 2.23 1.31 11.40
CA LEU A 50 3.28 0.33 11.14
C LEU A 50 4.70 0.92 11.26
N GLU A 51 4.82 2.20 11.64
CA GLU A 51 6.07 2.97 11.67
C GLU A 51 6.84 3.01 10.33
N LEU A 52 6.14 2.77 9.22
CA LEU A 52 6.67 2.86 7.87
C LEU A 52 6.83 4.32 7.44
N ARG A 53 7.97 4.61 6.82
CA ARG A 53 8.20 5.91 6.18
C ARG A 53 7.72 5.87 4.74
N PHE A 54 7.03 6.93 4.32
CA PHE A 54 6.70 7.09 2.92
C PHE A 54 7.97 7.26 2.08
N GLY A 55 8.13 6.42 1.06
CA GLY A 55 9.15 6.57 0.03
C GLY A 55 8.50 6.88 -1.31
N TRP A 56 8.90 7.97 -1.96
CA TRP A 56 8.65 8.13 -3.39
C TRP A 56 9.46 7.07 -4.11
N PHE A 57 8.84 6.21 -4.91
CA PHE A 57 9.62 5.18 -5.58
C PHE A 57 10.54 5.84 -6.61
N SER A 58 11.85 5.71 -6.39
CA SER A 58 12.93 6.12 -7.27
C SER A 58 13.81 4.90 -7.53
N LEU A 59 14.21 4.69 -8.79
CA LEU A 59 15.13 3.61 -9.14
C LEU A 59 16.46 3.81 -8.40
N GLY A 60 16.74 2.99 -7.40
CA GLY A 60 17.95 3.07 -6.58
C GLY A 60 18.16 1.81 -5.73
N PRO A 61 19.38 1.60 -5.21
CA PRO A 61 19.68 0.47 -4.34
C PRO A 61 18.91 0.59 -3.02
N TYR A 62 18.17 -0.47 -2.66
CA TYR A 62 17.43 -0.53 -1.41
C TYR A 62 18.34 -0.94 -0.25
N SER A 63 17.96 -0.55 0.97
CA SER A 63 18.61 -1.09 2.17
C SER A 63 18.40 -2.61 2.22
N LYS A 64 19.40 -3.32 2.78
CA LYS A 64 19.31 -4.77 3.01
C LYS A 64 18.07 -5.15 3.83
N SER A 65 17.65 -4.29 4.77
CA SER A 65 16.46 -4.50 5.59
C SER A 65 15.16 -4.51 4.77
N LEU A 66 15.00 -3.58 3.83
CA LEU A 66 13.82 -3.55 2.94
C LEU A 66 13.82 -4.74 1.99
N GLN A 67 14.99 -5.13 1.47
CA GLN A 67 15.09 -6.30 0.61
C GLN A 67 14.64 -7.57 1.35
N ASN A 68 15.08 -7.75 2.59
CA ASN A 68 14.66 -8.88 3.42
C ASN A 68 13.15 -8.85 3.68
N LEU A 69 12.56 -7.67 3.93
CA LEU A 69 11.12 -7.51 4.12
C LEU A 69 10.34 -7.94 2.87
N TYR A 70 10.75 -7.51 1.67
CA TYR A 70 10.09 -7.91 0.43
C TYR A 70 10.17 -9.41 0.19
N SER A 71 11.34 -10.01 0.43
CA SER A 71 11.51 -11.47 0.31
C SER A 71 10.63 -12.21 1.32
N ALA A 72 10.54 -11.75 2.57
CA ALA A 72 9.68 -12.36 3.58
C ALA A 72 8.20 -12.28 3.20
N ILE A 73 7.74 -11.14 2.69
CA ILE A 73 6.35 -10.97 2.21
C ILE A 73 6.07 -11.89 1.03
N ALA A 74 6.98 -11.98 0.05
CA ALA A 74 6.84 -12.87 -1.08
C ALA A 74 6.73 -14.35 -0.65
N THR A 75 7.62 -14.81 0.22
CA THR A 75 7.56 -16.17 0.79
C THR A 75 6.26 -16.41 1.56
N THR A 76 5.80 -15.44 2.33
CA THR A 76 4.56 -15.56 3.12
C THR A 76 3.33 -15.62 2.23
N ILE A 77 3.27 -14.84 1.14
CA ILE A 77 2.17 -14.93 0.16
C ILE A 77 2.10 -16.33 -0.45
N GLU A 78 3.24 -16.90 -0.85
CA GLU A 78 3.28 -18.28 -1.38
C GLU A 78 2.85 -19.32 -0.33
N GLY A 79 3.19 -19.11 0.95
CA GLY A 79 2.69 -19.93 2.05
C GLY A 79 1.17 -19.84 2.22
N ILE A 80 0.61 -18.63 2.19
CA ILE A 80 -0.84 -18.40 2.28
C ILE A 80 -1.56 -19.07 1.11
N ARG A 81 -1.07 -18.90 -0.12
CA ARG A 81 -1.67 -19.49 -1.34
C ARG A 81 -1.68 -21.01 -1.33
N ARG A 82 -0.68 -21.65 -0.69
CA ARG A 82 -0.61 -23.11 -0.52
C ARG A 82 -1.44 -23.62 0.68
N GLY A 83 -1.96 -22.72 1.52
CA GLY A 83 -2.64 -23.07 2.76
C GLY A 83 -1.70 -23.46 3.90
N ASP A 84 -0.39 -23.17 3.78
CA ASP A 84 0.61 -23.45 4.82
C ASP A 84 0.54 -22.42 5.97
N ILE A 85 0.04 -21.21 5.68
CA ILE A 85 -0.04 -20.08 6.60
C ILE A 85 -1.48 -19.57 6.60
N ASP A 86 -2.08 -19.47 7.79
CA ASP A 86 -3.37 -18.83 7.99
C ASP A 86 -3.19 -17.54 8.83
N PRO A 87 -3.17 -16.36 8.19
CA PRO A 87 -2.98 -15.10 8.90
C PRO A 87 -4.08 -14.81 9.94
N SER A 88 -5.29 -15.39 9.79
CA SER A 88 -6.40 -15.18 10.73
C SER A 88 -6.16 -15.85 12.09
N MET A 89 -5.27 -16.85 12.13
CA MET A 89 -4.86 -17.52 13.36
C MET A 89 -3.71 -16.80 14.08
N GLU A 90 -2.94 -15.96 13.37
CA GLU A 90 -1.75 -15.28 13.89
C GLU A 90 -2.00 -13.80 14.26
N LEU A 91 -3.06 -13.17 13.72
CA LEU A 91 -3.38 -11.76 13.94
C LEU A 91 -4.56 -11.59 14.89
N ASP A 92 -4.51 -10.58 15.75
CA ASP A 92 -5.64 -10.24 16.63
C ASP A 92 -6.85 -9.69 15.87
N SER A 93 -8.01 -9.64 16.53
CA SER A 93 -9.28 -9.22 15.92
C SER A 93 -9.27 -7.78 15.41
N ASP A 94 -8.57 -6.88 16.09
CA ASP A 94 -8.52 -5.46 15.74
C ASP A 94 -7.69 -5.27 14.47
N THR A 95 -6.57 -5.99 14.37
CA THR A 95 -5.72 -6.05 13.20
C THR A 95 -6.46 -6.66 12.01
N GLN A 96 -7.22 -7.74 12.22
CA GLN A 96 -8.07 -8.35 11.18
C GLN A 96 -9.15 -7.38 10.68
N MET A 97 -9.78 -6.62 11.58
CA MET A 97 -10.76 -5.60 11.22
C MET A 97 -10.12 -4.45 10.44
N ALA A 98 -8.93 -3.99 10.85
CA ALA A 98 -8.17 -2.98 10.12
C ALA A 98 -7.80 -3.45 8.70
N ILE A 99 -7.37 -4.71 8.54
CA ILE A 99 -7.11 -5.32 7.23
C ILE A 99 -8.37 -5.29 6.36
N LYS A 100 -9.51 -5.72 6.92
CA LYS A 100 -10.78 -5.72 6.20
C LYS A 100 -11.17 -4.31 5.72
N ASN A 101 -11.08 -3.31 6.59
CA ASN A 101 -11.39 -1.92 6.23
C ASN A 101 -10.50 -1.40 5.10
N VAL A 102 -9.21 -1.76 5.11
CA VAL A 102 -8.27 -1.36 4.05
C VAL A 102 -8.57 -2.08 2.74
N ILE A 103 -8.93 -3.38 2.77
CA ILE A 103 -9.35 -4.12 1.59
C ILE A 103 -10.62 -3.49 0.99
N GLU A 104 -11.64 -3.23 1.80
CA GLU A 104 -12.89 -2.58 1.36
C GLU A 104 -12.60 -1.21 0.73
N PHE A 105 -11.75 -0.40 1.37
CA PHE A 105 -11.31 0.89 0.83
C PHE A 105 -10.63 0.76 -0.54
N LEU A 106 -9.73 -0.23 -0.72
CA LEU A 106 -9.00 -0.43 -1.96
C LEU A 106 -9.87 -1.01 -3.08
N GLU A 107 -10.85 -1.86 -2.75
CA GLU A 107 -11.85 -2.34 -3.71
C GLU A 107 -12.80 -1.22 -4.17
N GLU A 108 -13.22 -0.35 -3.25
CA GLU A 108 -14.00 0.84 -3.61
C GLU A 108 -13.20 1.79 -4.51
N PHE A 109 -11.91 1.99 -4.20
CA PHE A 109 -11.00 2.75 -5.07
C PHE A 109 -10.92 2.12 -6.47
N ARG A 110 -10.69 0.80 -6.54
CA ARG A 110 -10.64 0.03 -7.80
C ARG A 110 -11.93 0.21 -8.60
N SER A 111 -13.09 0.11 -7.95
CA SER A 111 -14.40 0.28 -8.58
C SER A 111 -14.57 1.68 -9.19
N ARG A 112 -14.11 2.73 -8.49
CA ARG A 112 -14.28 4.12 -8.93
C ARG A 112 -13.27 4.57 -9.97
N VAL A 113 -12.01 4.14 -9.85
CA VAL A 113 -10.90 4.59 -10.69
C VAL A 113 -10.60 3.61 -11.84
N GLY A 114 -11.08 2.37 -11.73
CA GLY A 114 -11.03 1.36 -12.78
C GLY A 114 -9.77 0.48 -12.76
N THR A 115 -8.80 0.73 -11.88
CA THR A 115 -7.56 -0.05 -11.75
C THR A 115 -7.03 0.00 -10.32
N LEU A 116 -6.28 -1.03 -9.95
CA LEU A 116 -5.49 -1.10 -8.71
C LEU A 116 -4.04 -1.55 -9.01
N ASP A 117 -3.52 -1.12 -10.16
CA ASP A 117 -2.15 -1.38 -10.59
C ASP A 117 -1.11 -0.60 -9.74
N PRO A 118 0.20 -0.94 -9.83
CA PRO A 118 1.25 -0.27 -9.06
C PRO A 118 1.28 1.27 -9.22
N LYS A 119 0.93 1.78 -10.41
CA LYS A 119 0.91 3.22 -10.68
C LYS A 119 -0.27 3.90 -9.98
N SER A 120 -1.43 3.28 -9.97
CA SER A 120 -2.61 3.78 -9.29
C SER A 120 -2.40 3.82 -7.77
N LEU A 121 -1.79 2.77 -7.20
CA LEU A 121 -1.38 2.71 -5.79
C LEU A 121 -0.33 3.77 -5.46
N GLU A 122 0.65 4.00 -6.36
CA GLU A 122 1.62 5.09 -6.21
C GLU A 122 0.90 6.44 -6.10
N VAL A 123 -0.05 6.75 -6.99
CA VAL A 123 -0.79 8.02 -6.96
C VAL A 123 -1.65 8.15 -5.70
N LEU A 124 -2.39 7.11 -5.34
CA LEU A 124 -3.25 7.07 -4.16
C LEU A 124 -2.45 7.34 -2.88
N ALA A 125 -1.41 6.54 -2.62
CA ALA A 125 -0.55 6.71 -1.45
C ALA A 125 0.17 8.06 -1.44
N SER A 126 0.58 8.56 -2.62
CA SER A 126 1.23 9.86 -2.75
C SER A 126 0.31 11.02 -2.39
N LEU A 127 -0.95 11.01 -2.80
CA LEU A 127 -1.90 12.06 -2.44
C LEU A 127 -2.24 12.03 -0.95
N ILE A 128 -2.40 10.84 -0.37
CA ILE A 128 -2.54 10.69 1.09
C ILE A 128 -1.35 11.36 1.79
N MET A 129 -0.12 11.03 1.38
CA MET A 129 1.07 11.63 1.98
C MET A 129 1.12 13.15 1.82
N VAL A 130 0.82 13.64 0.63
CA VAL A 130 0.83 15.08 0.34
C VAL A 130 -0.19 15.84 1.21
N CYS A 131 -1.35 15.23 1.50
CA CYS A 131 -2.40 15.88 2.28
C CYS A 131 -2.23 15.71 3.80
N SER A 132 -1.64 14.60 4.26
CA SER A 132 -1.54 14.27 5.68
C SER A 132 -0.18 14.57 6.31
N ASP A 133 0.92 14.42 5.56
CA ASP A 133 2.28 14.35 6.12
C ASP A 133 3.19 15.51 5.71
N ILE A 134 2.78 16.31 4.71
CA ILE A 134 3.54 17.49 4.29
C ILE A 134 3.13 18.71 5.12
N TYR A 135 4.13 19.40 5.68
CA TYR A 135 3.96 20.68 6.35
C TYR A 135 4.82 21.78 5.71
N PRO A 136 4.26 22.98 5.44
CA PRO A 136 2.85 23.34 5.57
C PRO A 136 1.96 22.56 4.58
N LYS A 137 0.69 22.33 4.95
CA LYS A 137 -0.26 21.64 4.08
C LYS A 137 -0.36 22.38 2.73
N PRO A 138 -0.16 21.69 1.59
CA PRO A 138 -0.26 22.31 0.28
C PRO A 138 -1.68 22.83 0.01
N VAL A 139 -1.78 24.01 -0.62
CA VAL A 139 -3.07 24.58 -1.05
C VAL A 139 -3.70 23.73 -2.15
N ASP A 140 -2.88 23.17 -3.04
CA ASP A 140 -3.32 22.28 -4.12
C ASP A 140 -2.47 20.98 -4.11
N PRO A 141 -2.93 19.93 -3.41
CA PRO A 141 -2.24 18.63 -3.36
C PRO A 141 -2.07 17.97 -4.73
N VAL A 142 -2.98 18.22 -5.67
CA VAL A 142 -2.89 17.69 -7.04
C VAL A 142 -1.70 18.33 -7.75
N GLU A 143 -1.58 19.66 -7.71
CA GLU A 143 -0.42 20.35 -8.30
C GLU A 143 0.89 19.97 -7.62
N GLU A 144 0.89 19.83 -6.30
CA GLU A 144 2.09 19.45 -5.57
C GLU A 144 2.59 18.06 -5.97
N LEU A 145 1.68 17.10 -6.18
CA LEU A 145 2.04 15.79 -6.72
C LEU A 145 2.55 15.89 -8.17
N LEU A 146 1.86 16.63 -9.04
CA LEU A 146 2.25 16.76 -10.45
C LEU A 146 3.63 17.42 -10.64
N LYS A 147 4.03 18.33 -9.74
CA LYS A 147 5.39 18.89 -9.72
C LYS A 147 6.45 17.81 -9.45
N LYS A 148 6.18 16.87 -8.54
CA LYS A 148 7.09 15.77 -8.18
C LYS A 148 7.09 14.64 -9.21
N LYS A 149 5.96 14.36 -9.85
CA LYS A 149 5.76 13.25 -10.79
C LYS A 149 5.14 13.74 -12.09
N LYS A 150 5.98 14.34 -12.95
CA LYS A 150 5.58 15.01 -14.20
C LYS A 150 4.90 14.11 -15.25
N ASN A 151 5.06 12.79 -15.14
CA ASN A 151 4.54 11.82 -16.11
C ASN A 151 3.12 11.31 -15.77
N LEU A 152 2.45 11.92 -14.79
CA LEU A 152 1.09 11.56 -14.40
C LEU A 152 0.05 12.40 -15.16
N SER A 153 -1.05 11.77 -15.55
CA SER A 153 -2.20 12.51 -16.08
C SER A 153 -2.86 13.31 -14.96
N ARG A 154 -3.03 14.62 -15.18
CA ARG A 154 -3.74 15.50 -14.25
C ARG A 154 -5.16 15.03 -13.97
N GLU A 155 -5.86 14.55 -14.99
CA GLU A 155 -7.23 14.05 -14.86
C GLU A 155 -7.27 12.83 -13.93
N PHE A 156 -6.35 11.89 -14.13
CA PHE A 156 -6.21 10.72 -13.26
C PHE A 156 -5.94 11.12 -11.81
N VAL A 157 -4.98 12.01 -11.56
CA VAL A 157 -4.66 12.50 -10.21
C VAL A 157 -5.87 13.21 -9.58
N LYS A 158 -6.62 14.01 -10.34
CA LYS A 158 -7.85 14.66 -9.85
C LYS A 158 -8.94 13.65 -9.49
N ASN A 159 -9.09 12.57 -10.24
CA ASN A 159 -10.07 11.53 -9.94
C ASN A 159 -9.72 10.80 -8.64
N VAL A 160 -8.44 10.47 -8.43
CA VAL A 160 -7.95 9.90 -7.17
C VAL A 160 -8.14 10.88 -6.01
N TRP A 161 -7.84 12.17 -6.20
CA TRP A 161 -8.04 13.20 -5.18
C TRP A 161 -9.51 13.31 -4.75
N ARG A 162 -10.45 13.34 -5.70
CA ARG A 162 -11.89 13.38 -5.39
C ARG A 162 -12.33 12.16 -4.58
N PHE A 163 -11.82 10.98 -4.90
CA PHE A 163 -12.10 9.79 -4.10
C PHE A 163 -11.63 9.95 -2.65
N LEU A 164 -10.42 10.48 -2.43
CA LEU A 164 -9.88 10.69 -1.07
C LEU A 164 -10.66 11.73 -0.27
N VAL A 165 -11.12 12.81 -0.93
CA VAL A 165 -11.99 13.83 -0.30
C VAL A 165 -13.33 13.21 0.09
N ASP A 166 -13.96 12.44 -0.80
CA ASP A 166 -15.24 11.78 -0.52
C ASP A 166 -15.15 10.73 0.61
N LYS A 167 -13.94 10.21 0.86
CA LYS A 167 -13.63 9.29 1.96
C LYS A 167 -13.17 9.98 3.24
N ASP A 168 -13.17 11.31 3.28
CA ASP A 168 -12.73 12.12 4.42
C ASP A 168 -11.27 11.80 4.87
N ILE A 169 -10.44 11.34 3.93
CA ILE A 169 -9.01 11.06 4.17
C ILE A 169 -8.18 12.31 3.96
N CYS A 170 -8.54 13.10 2.95
CA CYS A 170 -7.90 14.36 2.66
C CYS A 170 -8.93 15.50 2.74
N GLY A 171 -8.94 16.20 3.87
CA GLY A 171 -9.81 17.33 4.21
C GLY A 171 -9.10 18.32 5.14
#